data_AF-A0AAF0MUU6-F1
#
_entry.id   AF-A0AAF0MUU6-F1
#
_cell.length_a   1.000
_cell.length_b   1.000
_cell.length_c   1.000
_cell.angle_alpha   90.00
_cell.angle_beta   90.00
_cell.angle_gamma   90.00
#
_symmetry.space_group_name_H-M   'P 1'
#
loop_
_entity.id
_entity.type
_entity.pdbx_description
1 polymer ?
#
loop_
_entity_poly.entity_id
_entity_poly.type
_entity_poly.pdbx_seq_one_letter_code
_entity_poly.pdbx_strand_id
1 'polypeptide(L)' 'MKRIAKTIFPGKLARTGNTKYISVPTQVIERMGLKEGDYLDVMITWPEMQEYDVDEVMMPAETDDKPKRGRKPKNEE' A
#
# COMPACT_ATOMS: atom_id res chain seq x y z
N MET A 1 -8.99 30.14 11.53
CA MET A 1 -8.54 28.88 10.87
C MET A 1 -9.73 28.25 10.17
N LYS A 2 -9.60 27.86 8.90
CA LYS A 2 -10.67 27.19 8.15
C LYS A 2 -10.73 25.73 8.62
N ARG A 3 -11.88 25.29 9.12
CA ARG A 3 -12.12 23.88 9.45
C ARG A 3 -12.23 23.07 8.17
N ILE A 4 -11.66 21.86 8.18
CA ILE A 4 -11.80 20.92 7.08
C ILE A 4 -13.13 20.17 7.27
N ALA A 5 -13.93 20.02 6.22
CA ALA A 5 -15.25 19.40 6.32
C ALA A 5 -15.20 17.86 6.43
N LYS A 6 -14.18 17.23 5.82
CA LYS A 6 -13.99 15.77 5.81
C LYS A 6 -12.50 15.45 5.73
N THR A 7 -12.09 14.37 6.38
CA THR A 7 -10.74 13.81 6.25
C THR A 7 -10.79 12.28 6.29
N ILE A 8 -9.78 11.64 5.71
CA ILE A 8 -9.60 10.19 5.73
C ILE A 8 -8.25 9.92 6.38
N PHE A 9 -8.19 8.92 7.26
CA PHE A 9 -6.95 8.46 7.88
C PHE A 9 -7.02 6.96 8.14
N PRO A 10 -5.89 6.24 8.12
CA PRO A 10 -5.86 4.84 8.49
C PRO A 10 -6.19 4.70 9.98
N GLY A 11 -7.23 3.92 10.28
CA GLY A 11 -7.65 3.61 11.65
C GLY A 11 -7.17 2.22 12.07
N LYS A 12 -6.67 2.09 13.30
CA LYS A 12 -6.45 0.78 13.93
C LYS A 12 -7.59 0.51 14.90
N LEU A 13 -8.28 -0.62 14.70
CA LEU A 13 -9.27 -1.10 15.66
C LEU A 13 -8.57 -1.59 16.93
N ALA A 14 -8.92 -1.00 18.06
CA ALA A 14 -8.44 -1.38 19.38
C ALA A 14 -9.58 -1.86 20.26
N ARG A 15 -9.25 -2.66 21.28
CA ARG A 15 -10.21 -3.20 22.25
C ARG A 15 -9.67 -3.03 23.66
N THR A 16 -10.50 -2.49 24.54
CA THR A 16 -10.25 -2.45 25.99
C THR A 16 -11.49 -3.00 26.69
N GLY A 17 -11.36 -4.17 27.33
CA GLY A 17 -12.51 -4.89 27.90
C GLY A 17 -13.52 -5.30 26.81
N ASN A 18 -14.76 -4.84 26.94
CA ASN A 18 -15.81 -5.06 25.94
C ASN A 18 -15.99 -3.91 24.95
N THR A 19 -15.25 -2.80 25.13
CA THR A 19 -15.39 -1.63 24.26
C THR A 19 -14.38 -1.69 23.12
N LYS A 20 -14.87 -1.50 21.89
CA LYS A 20 -14.05 -1.32 20.69
C LYS A 20 -13.98 0.15 20.34
N TYR A 21 -12.80 0.65 19.99
CA TYR A 21 -12.61 2.04 19.60
C TYR A 21 -11.58 2.15 18.48
N ILE A 22 -11.64 3.28 17.76
CA ILE A 22 -10.64 3.70 16.78
C ILE A 22 -10.08 5.03 17.29
N SER A 23 -8.77 5.07 17.51
CA SER A 23 -8.11 6.30 17.94
C SER A 23 -8.03 7.30 16.79
N VAL A 24 -8.45 8.53 17.03
CA VAL A 24 -8.29 9.64 16.08
C VAL A 24 -6.90 10.25 16.28
N PRO A 25 -6.04 10.33 15.24
CA PRO A 25 -4.72 10.93 15.37
C PRO A 25 -4.79 12.41 15.78
N THR A 26 -3.85 12.89 16.61
CA THR A 26 -3.78 14.29 17.06
C THR A 26 -3.80 15.29 15.90
N GLN A 27 -3.09 14.98 14.81
CA GLN A 27 -3.07 15.81 13.60
C GLN A 27 -4.45 15.98 12.97
N VAL A 28 -5.30 14.96 13.05
CA VAL A 28 -6.69 15.03 12.57
C VAL A 28 -7.54 15.90 13.49
N ILE A 29 -7.38 15.73 14.81
CA ILE A 29 -8.06 16.54 15.83
C ILE A 29 -7.76 18.03 15.62
N GLU A 30 -6.49 18.40 15.49
CA GLU A 30 -6.04 19.78 15.31
C GLU A 30 -6.55 20.40 14.00
N ARG A 31 -6.40 19.66 12.89
CA ARG A 31 -6.81 20.17 11.56
C ARG A 31 -8.32 20.34 11.43
N MET A 32 -9.10 19.43 11.98
CA MET A 32 -10.56 19.49 11.96
C MET A 32 -11.10 20.41 13.06
N GLY A 33 -10.30 20.70 14.08
CA GLY A 33 -10.69 21.49 15.24
C GLY A 33 -11.70 20.77 16.13
N LEU A 34 -11.54 19.46 16.27
CA LEU A 34 -12.41 18.61 17.10
C LEU A 34 -12.17 18.87 18.59
N LYS A 35 -13.24 18.80 19.37
CA LYS A 35 -13.22 18.90 20.82
C LYS A 35 -13.89 17.69 21.46
N GLU A 36 -13.57 17.46 22.72
CA GLU A 36 -14.26 16.44 23.51
C GLU A 36 -15.75 16.75 23.60
N GLY A 37 -16.58 15.74 23.33
CA GLY A 37 -18.04 15.88 23.26
C GLY A 37 -18.61 16.21 21.87
N ASP A 38 -17.77 16.50 20.87
CA ASP A 38 -18.25 16.69 19.50
C ASP A 38 -18.77 15.37 18.90
N TYR A 39 -19.92 15.44 18.23
CA TYR A 39 -20.46 14.33 17.46
C TYR A 39 -19.82 14.28 16.07
N LEU A 40 -19.51 13.07 15.60
CA LEU A 40 -18.82 12.83 14.33
C LEU A 40 -19.63 11.85 13.46
N ASP A 41 -19.76 12.16 12.18
CA ASP A 41 -20.18 11.19 11.17
C ASP A 41 -18.97 10.38 10.70
N VAL A 42 -19.00 9.06 10.89
CA VAL A 42 -17.88 8.16 10.62
C VAL A 42 -18.23 7.15 9.53
N MET A 43 -17.34 7.02 8.54
CA MET A 43 -17.42 6.01 7.49
C MET A 43 -16.20 5.09 7.60
N ILE A 44 -16.43 3.78 7.72
CA ILE A 44 -15.37 2.78 7.82
C ILE A 44 -15.32 2.00 6.51
N THR A 45 -14.15 1.99 5.86
CA THR A 45 -13.88 1.24 4.64
C THR A 45 -12.76 0.24 4.91
N TRP A 46 -12.99 -1.03 4.56
CA TRP A 46 -11.92 -2.04 4.58
C TRP A 46 -11.12 -1.95 3.28
N PRO A 47 -9.78 -2.07 3.34
CA PRO A 47 -9.00 -2.20 2.11
C PRO A 47 -9.43 -3.48 1.39
N GLU A 48 -9.75 -3.36 0.11
CA GLU A 48 -9.97 -4.53 -0.74
C GLU A 48 -8.62 -5.26 -0.88
N MET A 49 -8.58 -6.54 -0.48
CA MET A 49 -7.45 -7.40 -0.83
C MET A 49 -7.46 -7.56 -2.35
N GLN A 50 -6.51 -6.92 -3.03
CA GLN A 50 -6.18 -7.29 -4.40
C GLN A 50 -5.41 -8.60 -4.34
N GLU A 51 -6.10 -9.71 -4.59
CA GLU A 51 -5.45 -10.97 -4.94
C GLU A 51 -4.85 -10.77 -6.34
N TYR A 52 -3.52 -10.72 -6.41
CA TYR A 52 -2.83 -10.82 -7.70
C TYR A 52 -2.76 -12.31 -8.05
N ASP A 53 -3.44 -12.73 -9.11
CA ASP A 53 -3.21 -14.05 -9.70
C ASP A 53 -1.78 -14.09 -10.24
N VAL A 54 -0.89 -14.80 -9.53
CA VAL A 54 0.54 -14.90 -9.84
C VAL A 54 0.81 -15.75 -11.10
N ASP A 55 -0.25 -16.29 -11.72
CA ASP A 55 -0.15 -17.25 -12.81
C ASP A 55 0.23 -16.64 -14.17
N GLU A 56 0.17 -15.31 -14.36
CA GLU A 56 0.53 -14.66 -15.64
C GLU A 56 2.04 -14.40 -15.84
N VAL A 57 2.88 -14.56 -14.81
CA VAL A 57 4.32 -14.18 -14.88
C VAL A 57 5.24 -15.34 -15.28
N MET A 58 4.71 -16.55 -15.46
CA MET A 58 5.49 -17.73 -15.90
C MET A 58 5.58 -17.86 -17.43
N MET A 59 5.76 -16.76 -18.17
CA MET A 59 6.30 -16.86 -19.53
C MET A 59 7.83 -16.97 -19.42
N PRO A 60 8.45 -18.14 -19.71
CA PRO A 60 9.90 -18.22 -19.77
C PRO A 60 10.37 -17.23 -20.85
N ALA A 61 11.33 -16.39 -20.49
CA ALA A 61 11.99 -15.50 -21.44
C ALA A 61 12.43 -16.33 -22.67
N GLU A 62 12.01 -15.93 -23.86
CA GLU A 62 12.59 -16.44 -25.10
C GLU A 62 14.09 -16.18 -25.00
N THR A 63 14.86 -17.26 -24.89
CA THR A 63 16.31 -17.18 -24.86
C THR A 63 16.77 -16.69 -26.22
N ASP A 64 17.12 -15.40 -26.29
CA ASP A 64 17.91 -14.83 -27.38
C ASP A 64 19.11 -15.73 -27.67
N ASP A 65 19.20 -16.16 -28.93
CA ASP A 65 20.24 -17.02 -29.49
C ASP A 65 21.62 -16.42 -29.16
N LYS A 66 22.41 -17.13 -28.34
CA LYS A 66 23.77 -16.68 -27.98
C LYS A 66 24.59 -16.50 -29.27
N PRO A 67 25.31 -15.38 -29.44
CA PRO A 67 26.14 -15.21 -30.62
C PRO A 67 27.23 -16.29 -30.66
N LYS A 68 27.29 -17.03 -31.79
CA LYS A 68 28.34 -18.03 -32.07
C LYS A 68 29.71 -17.35 -31.93
N ARG A 69 30.45 -17.77 -30.90
CA ARG A 69 31.81 -17.30 -30.61
C ARG A 69 32.71 -17.62 -31.82
N GLY A 70 33.18 -16.57 -32.50
CA GLY A 70 34.08 -16.68 -33.64
C GLY A 70 35.35 -17.47 -33.30
N ARG A 71 35.73 -18.36 -34.21
CA ARG A 71 36.95 -19.19 -34.14
C ARG A 71 38.17 -18.27 -34.28
N LYS A 72 39.01 -18.17 -33.24
CA LYS A 72 40.33 -17.51 -33.36
C LYS A 72 41.20 -18.31 -34.36
N PRO A 73 41.86 -17.68 -35.34
CA PRO A 73 42.85 -18.35 -36.16
C PRO A 73 44.07 -18.73 -35.30
N LYS A 74 44.57 -19.94 -35.56
CA LYS A 74 45.75 -20.54 -34.91
C LYS A 74 46.98 -19.91 -35.60
N ASN A 75 47.84 -19.22 -34.85
CA ASN A 75 49.15 -18.83 -35.37
C ASN A 75 49.99 -20.11 -35.52
N GLU A 76 50.46 -20.37 -36.74
CA GLU A 76 51.50 -21.35 -37.05
C GLU A 76 52.86 -20.69 -36.82
N GLU A 77 53.75 -21.41 -36.15
CA GLU A 77 55.20 -21.20 -36.11
C GLU A 77 55.84 -22.32 -36.92
#